data_AF-A0A268H974-F1
#
_entry.id   AF-A0A268H974-F1
#
_cell.length_a   1.000
_cell.length_b   1.000
_cell.length_c   1.000
_cell.angle_alpha   90.00
_cell.angle_beta   90.00
_cell.angle_gamma   90.00
#
_symmetry.space_group_name_H-M   'P 1'
#
loop_
_entity.id
_entity.type
_entity.pdbx_description
1 polymer ?
#
loop_
_entity_poly.entity_id
_entity_poly.type
_entity_poly.pdbx_seq_one_letter_code
_entity_poly.pdbx_strand_id
1 'polypeptide(L)'
;MYELKEELKTLKAVKKAINIEKHRHEVGTMTTLVTGVIEALKYKQLRFFHHHITDTNTANQQTYKAYATRNKYKAITNLTELNHELSKNKKANLTRCNVLLGELIETDFLTETTKKQLTKFAKATPRKLKQNYFSV
;
A
#
# COMPACT_ATOMS: atom_id res chain seq x y z
N MET A 1 10.71 -8.36 4.60
CA MET A 1 10.46 -7.08 5.30
C MET A 1 8.99 -6.74 5.10
N TYR A 2 8.15 -6.99 6.10
CA TYR A 2 6.70 -6.78 6.04
C TYR A 2 6.34 -5.59 6.93
N GLU A 3 6.63 -4.38 6.47
CA GLU A 3 6.46 -3.14 7.25
C GLU A 3 4.99 -2.83 7.56
N LEU A 4 4.05 -3.42 6.81
CA LEU A 4 2.60 -3.20 6.90
C LEU A 4 1.80 -4.45 7.30
N LYS A 5 2.43 -5.40 8.00
CA LYS A 5 1.82 -6.70 8.31
C LYS A 5 0.51 -6.59 9.11
N GLU A 6 0.45 -5.70 10.09
CA GLU A 6 -0.72 -5.53 10.95
C GLU A 6 -1.83 -4.77 10.22
N GLU A 7 -1.47 -3.75 9.42
CA GLU A 7 -2.40 -3.04 8.55
C GLU A 7 -3.04 -3.97 7.51
N LEU A 8 -2.24 -4.88 6.93
CA LEU A 8 -2.71 -5.88 5.97
C LEU A 8 -3.66 -6.90 6.64
N LYS A 9 -3.36 -7.32 7.88
CA LYS A 9 -4.28 -8.16 8.67
C LYS A 9 -5.60 -7.45 8.89
N THR A 10 -5.58 -6.17 9.26
CA THR A 10 -6.79 -5.36 9.45
C THR A 10 -7.62 -5.30 8.17
N LEU A 11 -7.02 -5.02 7.00
CA LEU A 11 -7.76 -5.02 5.74
C LEU A 11 -8.33 -6.39 5.38
N LYS A 12 -7.60 -7.48 5.64
CA LYS A 12 -8.10 -8.86 5.44
C LYS A 12 -9.29 -9.17 6.35
N ALA A 13 -9.25 -8.72 7.61
CA ALA A 13 -10.37 -8.86 8.54
C ALA A 13 -11.59 -8.07 8.07
N VAL A 14 -11.40 -6.82 7.62
CA VAL A 14 -12.47 -5.99 7.04
C VAL A 14 -13.06 -6.66 5.79
N LYS A 15 -12.23 -7.16 4.87
CA LYS A 15 -12.70 -7.90 3.68
C LYS A 15 -13.48 -9.15 4.05
N LYS A 16 -13.05 -9.87 5.09
CA LYS A 16 -13.77 -11.05 5.61
C LYS A 16 -15.13 -10.65 6.19
N ALA A 17 -15.18 -9.60 7.01
CA ALA A 17 -16.41 -9.09 7.62
C ALA A 17 -17.44 -8.62 6.57
N ILE A 18 -17.00 -7.95 5.50
CA ILE A 18 -17.88 -7.54 4.39
C ILE A 18 -18.51 -8.75 3.67
N ASN A 19 -17.77 -9.86 3.56
CA ASN A 19 -18.17 -11.01 2.74
C ASN A 19 -18.91 -12.10 3.53
N ILE A 20 -18.56 -12.33 4.80
CA ILE A 20 -19.08 -13.48 5.56
C ILE A 20 -20.47 -13.23 6.12
N GLU A 21 -20.84 -12.01 6.43
CA GLU A 21 -22.19 -11.69 6.87
C GLU A 21 -22.48 -10.30 6.35
N LYS A 22 -23.71 -10.04 5.91
CA LYS A 22 -24.14 -8.70 5.50
C LYS A 22 -24.24 -7.77 6.73
N HIS A 23 -23.16 -7.65 7.51
CA HIS A 23 -22.97 -6.88 8.72
C HIS A 23 -23.03 -5.38 8.41
N ARG A 24 -24.16 -4.92 7.90
CA ARG A 24 -24.49 -3.51 7.77
C ARG A 24 -24.39 -2.79 9.13
N HIS A 25 -24.53 -3.54 10.22
CA HIS A 25 -24.40 -3.04 11.59
C HIS A 25 -22.95 -2.84 12.05
N GLU A 26 -21.96 -3.53 11.47
CA GLU A 26 -20.55 -3.39 11.85
C GLU A 26 -19.78 -2.39 10.98
N VAL A 27 -20.46 -1.73 10.04
CA VAL A 27 -19.82 -0.80 9.09
C VAL A 27 -19.10 0.33 9.83
N GLY A 28 -19.61 0.80 10.97
CA GLY A 28 -18.92 1.79 11.82
C GLY A 28 -17.57 1.30 12.36
N THR A 29 -17.50 0.03 12.79
CA THR A 29 -16.25 -0.60 13.23
C THR A 29 -15.27 -0.74 12.07
N MET A 30 -15.76 -1.14 10.89
CA MET A 30 -14.93 -1.23 9.68
C MET A 30 -14.36 0.13 9.26
N THR A 31 -15.17 1.19 9.27
CA THR A 31 -14.73 2.57 9.02
C THR A 31 -13.64 3.00 10.01
N THR A 32 -13.79 2.67 11.29
CA THR A 32 -12.79 2.99 12.33
C THR A 32 -11.47 2.27 12.07
N LEU A 33 -11.53 0.97 11.74
CA LEU A 33 -10.36 0.17 11.41
C LEU A 33 -9.62 0.69 10.17
N VAL A 34 -10.36 1.02 9.09
CA VAL A 34 -9.79 1.60 7.86
C VAL A 34 -9.16 2.97 8.16
N THR A 35 -9.81 3.80 8.98
CA THR A 35 -9.26 5.09 9.41
C THR A 35 -7.93 4.92 10.16
N GLY A 36 -7.83 3.92 11.05
CA GLY A 36 -6.58 3.57 11.72
C GLY A 36 -5.47 3.17 10.75
N VAL A 37 -5.81 2.41 9.70
CA VAL A 37 -4.85 2.04 8.64
C VAL A 37 -4.39 3.25 7.83
N ILE A 38 -5.28 4.21 7.55
CA ILE A 38 -4.93 5.48 6.87
C ILE A 38 -3.88 6.25 7.69
N GLU A 39 -4.15 6.46 8.99
CA GLU A 39 -3.22 7.21 9.85
C GLU A 39 -1.88 6.48 9.99
N ALA A 40 -1.89 5.16 10.18
CA ALA A 40 -0.67 4.37 10.20
C ALA A 40 0.16 4.55 8.91
N LEU A 41 -0.47 4.49 7.74
CA LEU A 41 0.20 4.63 6.47
C LEU A 41 0.73 6.06 6.22
N LYS A 42 0.06 7.09 6.73
CA LYS A 42 0.53 8.49 6.64
C LYS A 42 1.84 8.70 7.39
N TYR A 43 1.92 8.24 8.63
CA TYR A 43 3.07 8.52 9.51
C TYR A 43 4.19 7.48 9.43
N LYS A 44 3.89 6.24 9.01
CA LYS A 44 4.90 5.19 8.89
C LYS A 44 5.84 5.48 7.72
N GLN A 45 7.14 5.42 7.99
CA GLN A 45 8.16 5.45 6.95
C GLN A 45 8.32 4.05 6.35
N LEU A 46 8.10 3.94 5.04
CA LEU A 46 8.28 2.70 4.29
C LEU A 46 9.67 2.70 3.67
N ARG A 47 10.43 1.64 3.90
CA ARG A 47 11.81 1.52 3.41
C ARG A 47 11.84 0.69 2.14
N PHE A 48 12.52 1.22 1.14
CA PHE A 48 12.74 0.57 -0.13
C PHE A 48 14.23 0.45 -0.41
N PHE A 49 14.60 -0.60 -1.15
CA PHE A 49 15.94 -0.78 -1.67
C PHE A 49 15.92 -0.56 -3.18
N HIS A 50 16.95 0.10 -3.70
CA HIS A 50 17.22 0.11 -5.13
C HIS A 50 18.63 -0.38 -5.42
N HIS A 51 18.77 -1.06 -6.55
CA HIS A 51 20.06 -1.52 -7.03
C HIS A 51 20.66 -0.47 -7.96
N HIS A 52 21.99 -0.30 -7.92
CA HIS A 52 22.73 0.60 -8.79
C HIS A 52 24.15 0.07 -9.06
N ILE A 53 24.79 0.59 -10.12
CA ILE A 53 26.13 0.16 -10.57
C ILE A 53 27.22 1.17 -10.17
N THR A 54 26.87 2.46 -10.03
CA THR A 54 27.78 3.57 -9.68
C THR A 54 27.17 4.48 -8.63
N ASP A 55 28.00 5.03 -7.73
CA ASP A 55 27.56 5.89 -6.62
C ASP A 55 26.96 7.24 -7.09
N THR A 56 27.13 7.58 -8.38
CA THR A 56 26.70 8.84 -9.01
C THR A 56 25.25 8.85 -9.51
N ASN A 57 24.45 7.80 -9.25
CA ASN A 57 23.13 7.66 -9.86
C ASN A 57 21.99 8.40 -9.12
N THR A 58 22.24 9.65 -8.72
CA THR A 58 21.34 10.49 -7.92
C THR A 58 20.00 10.79 -8.60
N ALA A 59 19.99 10.95 -9.93
CA ALA A 59 18.76 11.15 -10.71
C ALA A 59 17.81 9.93 -10.65
N ASN A 60 18.37 8.71 -10.62
CA ASN A 60 17.58 7.48 -10.49
C ASN A 60 17.03 7.33 -9.07
N GLN A 61 17.79 7.72 -8.04
CA GLN A 61 17.32 7.69 -6.66
C GLN A 61 16.13 8.64 -6.42
N GLN A 62 16.18 9.86 -6.95
CA GLN A 62 15.05 10.80 -6.86
C GLN A 62 13.81 10.26 -7.59
N THR A 63 14.01 9.67 -8.77
CA THR A 63 12.92 9.04 -9.54
C THR A 63 12.28 7.87 -8.78
N TYR A 64 13.09 7.01 -8.16
CA TYR A 64 12.62 5.90 -7.34
C TYR A 64 11.87 6.36 -6.09
N LYS A 65 12.37 7.41 -5.43
CA LYS A 65 11.67 8.04 -4.32
C LYS A 65 10.31 8.58 -4.77
N ALA A 66 10.25 9.26 -5.92
CA ALA A 66 9.00 9.77 -6.48
C ALA A 66 7.98 8.65 -6.77
N TYR A 67 8.40 7.50 -7.32
CA TYR A 67 7.51 6.36 -7.53
C TYR A 67 6.99 5.76 -6.22
N ALA A 68 7.87 5.56 -5.23
CA ALA A 68 7.47 5.03 -3.94
C ALA A 68 6.51 5.97 -3.22
N THR A 69 6.79 7.27 -3.21
CA THR A 69 5.92 8.31 -2.67
C THR A 69 4.56 8.33 -3.37
N ARG A 70 4.56 8.28 -4.71
CA ARG A 70 3.31 8.24 -5.50
C ARG A 70 2.46 7.02 -5.16
N ASN A 71 3.06 5.84 -5.07
CA ASN A 71 2.32 4.61 -4.75
C ASN A 71 1.80 4.62 -3.31
N LYS A 72 2.56 5.16 -2.35
CA LYS A 72 2.10 5.38 -0.98
C LYS A 72 0.88 6.29 -0.95
N TYR A 73 0.92 7.44 -1.64
CA TYR A 73 -0.23 8.33 -1.74
C TYR A 73 -1.42 7.68 -2.46
N LYS A 74 -1.19 6.90 -3.53
CA LYS A 74 -2.26 6.16 -4.21
C LYS A 74 -2.93 5.17 -3.24
N ALA A 75 -2.16 4.45 -2.42
CA ALA A 75 -2.73 3.56 -1.42
C ALA A 75 -3.56 4.31 -0.37
N ILE A 76 -3.09 5.48 0.09
CA ILE A 76 -3.85 6.38 0.99
C ILE A 76 -5.16 6.85 0.33
N THR A 77 -5.12 7.23 -0.94
CA THR A 77 -6.32 7.63 -1.70
C THR A 77 -7.33 6.49 -1.79
N ASN A 78 -6.87 5.29 -2.16
CA ASN A 78 -7.72 4.10 -2.23
C ASN A 78 -8.35 3.76 -0.86
N LEU A 79 -7.59 3.90 0.24
CA LEU A 79 -8.12 3.72 1.60
C LEU A 79 -9.12 4.81 1.98
N THR A 80 -8.86 6.06 1.59
CA THR A 80 -9.77 7.19 1.85
C THR A 80 -11.09 6.99 1.11
N GLU A 81 -11.02 6.50 -0.12
CA GLU A 81 -12.20 6.16 -0.93
C GLU A 81 -12.99 4.99 -0.32
N LEU A 82 -12.29 3.95 0.14
CA LEU A 82 -12.90 2.84 0.88
C LEU A 82 -13.61 3.36 2.14
N ASN A 83 -12.96 4.23 2.90
CA ASN A 83 -13.51 4.81 4.12
C ASN A 83 -14.77 5.64 3.82
N HIS A 84 -14.75 6.41 2.73
CA HIS A 84 -15.90 7.18 2.27
C HIS A 84 -17.06 6.26 1.87
N GLU A 85 -16.79 5.17 1.16
CA GLU A 85 -17.82 4.22 0.75
C GLU A 85 -18.44 3.47 1.94
N LEU A 86 -17.61 3.03 2.89
CA LEU A 86 -18.09 2.44 4.15
C LEU A 86 -18.92 3.45 4.97
N SER A 87 -18.54 4.73 4.98
CA SER A 87 -19.27 5.77 5.72
C SER A 87 -20.70 6.01 5.21
N LYS A 88 -21.05 5.52 4.02
CA LYS A 88 -22.45 5.50 3.52
C LYS A 88 -23.33 4.47 4.25
N ASN A 89 -22.76 3.68 5.16
CA ASN A 89 -23.45 2.77 6.08
C ASN A 89 -24.40 1.81 5.33
N LYS A 90 -25.72 1.89 5.55
CA LYS A 90 -26.72 1.03 4.90
C LYS A 90 -26.75 1.16 3.37
N LYS A 91 -26.16 2.23 2.81
CA LYS A 91 -26.04 2.50 1.37
C LYS A 91 -24.64 2.21 0.80
N ALA A 92 -23.74 1.62 1.58
CA ALA A 92 -22.39 1.30 1.12
C ALA A 92 -22.41 0.30 -0.06
N ASN A 93 -21.67 0.62 -1.11
CA ASN A 93 -21.44 -0.26 -2.24
C ASN A 93 -20.38 -1.30 -1.89
N LEU A 94 -20.83 -2.46 -1.37
CA LEU A 94 -19.95 -3.55 -0.96
C LEU A 94 -19.09 -4.10 -2.10
N THR A 95 -19.57 -4.06 -3.34
CA THR A 95 -18.79 -4.46 -4.52
C THR A 95 -17.59 -3.52 -4.70
N ARG A 96 -17.81 -2.21 -4.62
CA ARG A 96 -16.72 -1.21 -4.69
C ARG A 96 -15.73 -1.40 -3.53
N CYS A 97 -16.22 -1.59 -2.30
CA CYS A 97 -15.36 -1.83 -1.14
C CYS A 97 -14.48 -3.09 -1.34
N ASN A 98 -15.06 -4.17 -1.85
CA ASN A 98 -14.33 -5.42 -2.12
C ASN A 98 -13.26 -5.25 -3.22
N VAL A 99 -13.53 -4.46 -4.25
CA VAL A 99 -12.53 -4.13 -5.29
C VAL A 99 -11.36 -3.35 -4.70
N LEU A 100 -11.63 -2.29 -3.93
CA LEU A 100 -10.60 -1.47 -3.28
C LEU A 100 -9.75 -2.30 -2.30
N LEU A 101 -10.40 -3.13 -1.48
CA LEU A 101 -9.72 -4.05 -0.56
C LEU A 101 -8.89 -5.10 -1.29
N GLY A 102 -9.40 -5.63 -2.41
CA GLY A 102 -8.68 -6.56 -3.28
C GLY A 102 -7.36 -5.97 -3.76
N GLU A 103 -7.39 -4.80 -4.41
CA GLU A 103 -6.19 -4.13 -4.91
C GLU A 103 -5.18 -3.86 -3.78
N LEU A 104 -5.63 -3.32 -2.65
CA LEU A 104 -4.76 -2.98 -1.52
C LEU A 104 -4.11 -4.23 -0.89
N ILE A 105 -4.85 -5.33 -0.76
CA ILE A 105 -4.33 -6.56 -0.14
C ILE A 105 -3.38 -7.30 -1.09
N GLU A 106 -3.75 -7.44 -2.36
CA GLU A 106 -2.97 -8.20 -3.35
C GLU A 106 -1.64 -7.51 -3.68
N THR A 107 -1.60 -6.19 -3.59
CA THR A 107 -0.39 -5.40 -3.87
C THR A 107 0.41 -5.02 -2.63
N ASP A 108 -0.02 -5.45 -1.44
CA ASP A 108 0.51 -5.04 -0.14
C ASP A 108 0.69 -3.51 -0.07
N PHE A 109 -0.43 -2.78 -0.23
CA PHE A 109 -0.45 -1.32 -0.32
C PHE A 109 0.44 -0.76 -1.44
N LEU A 110 0.45 -1.42 -2.61
CA LEU A 110 1.28 -1.07 -3.76
C LEU A 110 2.80 -1.13 -3.52
N THR A 111 3.25 -1.70 -2.40
CA THR A 111 4.68 -1.87 -2.10
C THR A 111 5.32 -2.89 -3.03
N GLU A 112 4.61 -3.97 -3.39
CA GLU A 112 5.08 -4.97 -4.36
C GLU A 112 5.19 -4.38 -5.77
N THR A 113 4.22 -3.53 -6.16
CA THR A 113 4.28 -2.79 -7.42
C THR A 113 5.49 -1.86 -7.46
N THR A 114 5.75 -1.16 -6.34
CA THR A 114 6.92 -0.29 -6.19
C THR A 114 8.21 -1.10 -6.36
N LYS A 115 8.37 -2.22 -5.62
CA LYS A 115 9.56 -3.08 -5.72
C LYS A 115 9.82 -3.56 -7.16
N LYS A 116 8.78 -3.98 -7.88
CA LYS A 116 8.91 -4.39 -9.30
C LYS A 116 9.38 -3.26 -10.21
N GLN A 117 9.00 -2.01 -9.94
CA GLN A 117 9.47 -0.85 -10.71
C GLN A 117 10.94 -0.53 -10.40
N LEU A 118 11.35 -0.68 -9.14
CA LEU A 118 12.73 -0.45 -8.70
C LEU A 118 13.72 -1.49 -9.25
N THR A 119 13.27 -2.72 -9.56
CA THR A 119 14.13 -3.79 -10.09
C THR A 119 14.25 -3.83 -11.61
N LYS A 120 13.40 -3.13 -12.37
CA LYS A 120 13.41 -3.16 -13.86
C LYS A 120 14.74 -2.70 -14.48
N PHE A 121 15.55 -1.93 -13.75
CA PHE A 121 16.85 -1.44 -14.22
C PHE A 121 18.04 -2.31 -13.77
N ALA A 122 17.79 -3.43 -13.09
CA ALA A 122 18.82 -4.38 -12.63
C ALA A 122 19.40 -5.27 -13.75
N LYS A 123 19.42 -4.82 -15.01
CA LYS A 123 20.00 -5.58 -16.15
C LYS A 123 21.55 -5.63 -16.13
N ALA A 124 22.16 -5.42 -14.96
CA ALA A 124 23.60 -5.40 -14.79
C ALA A 124 24.11 -6.75 -14.28
N THR A 125 25.36 -7.07 -14.60
CA THR A 125 26.03 -8.27 -14.11
C THR A 125 26.06 -8.29 -12.57
N PRO A 126 25.71 -9.42 -11.89
CA PRO A 126 25.58 -9.53 -10.43
C PRO A 126 26.75 -8.95 -9.62
N ARG A 127 27.98 -9.05 -10.13
CA ARG A 127 29.22 -8.61 -9.47
C ARG A 127 29.36 -7.10 -9.26
N LYS A 128 28.52 -6.26 -9.89
CA LYS A 128 28.62 -4.78 -9.80
C LYS A 128 27.41 -4.10 -9.16
N LEU A 129 26.41 -4.86 -8.72
CA LEU A 129 25.18 -4.31 -8.14
C LEU A 129 25.40 -3.96 -6.66
N LYS A 130 25.39 -2.66 -6.34
CA LYS A 130 25.28 -2.14 -4.97
C LYS A 130 23.81 -1.88 -4.62
N GLN A 131 23.46 -1.93 -3.34
CA GLN A 131 22.12 -1.61 -2.83
C GLN A 131 22.17 -0.35 -1.96
N ASN A 132 21.26 0.58 -2.23
CA ASN A 132 21.03 1.75 -1.36
C ASN A 132 19.60 1.74 -0.84
N TYR A 133 19.45 2.22 0.40
CA TYR A 133 18.17 2.34 1.07
C TYR A 133 17.64 3.77 0.98
N PHE A 134 16.32 3.89 0.86
CA PHE A 134 15.61 5.15 1.07
C PHE A 134 14.26 4.87 1.73
N SER A 135 13.71 5.87 2.41
CA SER A 135 12.38 5.82 3.00
C SER A 135 11.45 6.87 2.43
N VAL A 136 10.15 6.56 2.44
CA VAL A 136 9.04 7.44 2.04
C VAL A 136 7.84 7.36 3.00
#